data_AF-A0A3A5H5G9-F1
#
_entry.id   AF-A0A3A5H5G9-F1
#
_cell.length_a   1.000
_cell.length_b   1.000
_cell.length_c   1.000
_cell.angle_alpha   90.00
_cell.angle_beta   90.00
_cell.angle_gamma   90.00
#
_symmetry.space_group_name_H-M   'P 1'
#
loop_
_entity.id
_entity.type
_entity.pdbx_description
1 polymer ?
#
loop_
_entity_poly.entity_id
_entity_poly.type
_entity_poly.pdbx_seq_one_letter_code
_entity_poly.pdbx_strand_id
1 'polypeptide(L)'
;MAAAVDEPDATRHYANGELSPDTGDIAHEYGCIFDGETGLTAKAWVFAPPVTPDEATRLVAEAGKVRGCQPVDPHDFGSPAVGTLCRTSTTTTVTYRGLFGDAWLSCSITAPVAKPADQPASGAASTATAASEAAPTAGVLTGKALTDRAGSWCVQVATTAAS
;
A
#
# COMPACT_ATOMS: atom_id res chain seq x y z
N MET A 1 10.50 6.25 -6.76
CA MET A 1 10.06 5.12 -5.92
C MET A 1 9.61 5.57 -4.53
N ALA A 2 10.23 6.58 -3.90
CA ALA A 2 9.85 7.00 -2.54
C ALA A 2 8.50 7.74 -2.37
N ALA A 3 7.92 8.29 -3.44
CA ALA A 3 6.73 9.16 -3.39
C ALA A 3 5.46 8.55 -2.76
N ALA A 4 5.45 7.26 -2.42
CA ALA A 4 4.36 6.63 -1.67
C ALA A 4 4.22 7.14 -0.23
N VAL A 5 5.35 7.47 0.40
CA VAL A 5 5.45 7.83 1.81
C VAL A 5 5.96 9.26 2.03
N ASP A 6 5.83 10.10 0.99
CA ASP A 6 6.49 11.41 0.89
C ASP A 6 8.02 11.26 0.86
N GLU A 7 8.78 12.01 1.67
CA GLU A 7 10.23 11.77 1.85
C GLU A 7 10.44 10.58 2.79
N PRO A 8 11.19 9.53 2.39
CA PRO A 8 11.38 8.36 3.21
C PRO A 8 12.43 8.64 4.29
N ASP A 9 12.14 8.30 5.54
CA ASP A 9 13.12 8.37 6.63
C ASP A 9 14.01 7.11 6.66
N ALA A 10 13.50 5.99 6.14
CA ALA A 10 14.22 4.75 5.97
C ALA A 10 13.84 4.02 4.67
N THR A 11 14.84 3.36 4.07
CA THR A 11 14.64 2.45 2.93
C THR A 11 15.37 1.13 3.18
N ARG A 12 14.69 0.01 2.92
CA ARG A 12 15.26 -1.34 3.00
C ARG A 12 15.04 -2.09 1.69
N HIS A 13 16.02 -2.90 1.32
CA HIS A 13 16.00 -3.74 0.13
C HIS A 13 16.29 -5.19 0.52
N TYR A 14 15.68 -6.14 -0.18
CA TYR A 14 15.91 -7.56 -0.01
C TYR A 14 16.19 -8.21 -1.36
N ALA A 15 17.28 -8.97 -1.44
CA ALA A 15 17.60 -9.85 -2.56
C ALA A 15 17.22 -11.30 -2.27
N ASN A 16 17.14 -12.11 -3.33
CA ASN A 16 16.93 -13.55 -3.19
C ASN A 16 18.05 -14.18 -2.34
N GLY A 17 17.67 -14.90 -1.28
CA GLY A 17 18.55 -15.56 -0.33
C GLY A 17 18.78 -14.76 0.97
N GLU A 18 18.29 -13.53 1.08
CA GLU A 18 18.48 -12.70 2.29
C GLU A 18 17.40 -12.94 3.35
N LEU A 19 17.76 -12.81 4.63
CA LEU A 19 16.83 -12.94 5.74
C LEU A 19 15.98 -11.66 5.87
N SER A 20 14.66 -11.78 5.80
CA SER A 20 13.71 -10.71 6.11
C SER A 20 13.60 -10.55 7.64
N PRO A 21 14.05 -9.44 8.27
CA PRO A 21 13.98 -9.25 9.72
C PRO A 21 12.55 -9.08 10.24
N ASP A 22 11.60 -8.68 9.39
CA ASP A 22 10.19 -8.49 9.76
C ASP A 22 9.46 -9.83 9.94
N THR A 23 9.82 -10.85 9.15
CA THR A 23 9.14 -12.16 9.14
C THR A 23 10.02 -13.30 9.65
N GLY A 24 11.34 -13.16 9.58
CA GLY A 24 12.31 -14.21 9.89
C GLY A 24 12.55 -15.21 8.74
N ASP A 25 12.00 -14.96 7.55
CA ASP A 25 12.08 -15.87 6.40
C ASP A 25 13.24 -15.55 5.46
N ILE A 26 13.74 -16.56 4.73
CA ILE A 26 14.65 -16.34 3.59
C ILE A 26 13.82 -15.84 2.40
N ALA A 27 14.13 -14.65 1.93
CA ALA A 27 13.51 -14.04 0.77
C ALA A 27 13.80 -14.89 -0.47
N HIS A 28 12.77 -15.43 -1.10
CA HIS A 28 12.86 -15.99 -2.46
C HIS A 28 12.43 -14.94 -3.50
N GLU A 29 12.51 -13.66 -3.13
CA GLU A 29 11.79 -12.53 -3.72
C GLU A 29 12.69 -11.29 -3.70
N TYR A 30 12.42 -10.34 -4.59
CA TYR A 30 13.03 -9.01 -4.53
C TYR A 30 12.03 -8.04 -3.90
N GLY A 31 12.47 -7.29 -2.88
CA GLY A 31 11.58 -6.42 -2.11
C GLY A 31 12.18 -5.05 -1.82
N CYS A 32 11.35 -4.02 -1.88
CA CYS A 32 11.67 -2.69 -1.38
C CYS A 32 10.65 -2.29 -0.31
N ILE A 33 11.12 -1.76 0.81
CA ILE A 33 10.29 -1.16 1.85
C ILE A 33 10.72 0.29 2.04
N PHE A 34 9.75 1.20 2.04
CA PHE A 34 9.91 2.62 2.32
C PHE A 34 9.06 2.95 3.54
N ASP A 35 9.69 3.46 4.58
CA ASP A 35 9.00 4.03 5.73
C ASP A 35 9.04 5.56 5.58
N GLY A 36 7.92 6.22 5.89
CA GLY A 36 7.83 7.68 5.91
C GLY A 36 7.58 8.20 7.32
N GLU A 37 7.96 9.46 7.53
CA GLU A 37 7.91 10.14 8.83
C GLU A 37 6.52 10.14 9.49
N THR A 38 5.45 10.01 8.68
CA THR A 38 4.05 10.03 9.14
C THR A 38 3.54 8.64 9.56
N GLY A 39 4.41 7.63 9.60
CA GLY A 39 4.05 6.23 9.86
C GLY A 39 3.41 5.52 8.67
N LEU A 40 3.49 6.09 7.46
CA LEU A 40 3.15 5.39 6.23
C LEU A 40 4.27 4.40 5.90
N THR A 41 3.91 3.17 5.55
CA THR A 41 4.86 2.19 5.02
C THR A 41 4.40 1.72 3.66
N ALA A 42 5.28 1.84 2.67
CA ALA A 42 5.08 1.31 1.33
C ALA A 42 5.99 0.11 1.08
N LYS A 43 5.44 -0.97 0.52
CA LYS A 43 6.19 -2.18 0.19
C LYS A 43 5.92 -2.60 -1.26
N ALA A 44 6.96 -3.04 -1.95
CA ALA A 44 6.85 -3.64 -3.28
C ALA A 44 7.66 -4.93 -3.32
N TRP A 45 7.09 -5.97 -3.92
CA TRP A 45 7.63 -7.32 -3.97
C TRP A 45 7.47 -7.90 -5.37
N VAL A 46 8.51 -8.60 -5.83
CA VAL A 46 8.50 -9.41 -7.06
C VAL A 46 8.71 -10.86 -6.66
N PHE A 47 7.75 -11.71 -7.02
CA PHE A 47 7.86 -13.15 -6.86
C PHE A 47 8.75 -13.71 -7.97
N ALA A 48 9.89 -14.31 -7.61
CA ALA A 48 10.93 -14.69 -8.57
C ALA A 48 10.60 -15.92 -9.44
N PRO A 49 9.87 -16.94 -8.96
CA PRO A 49 9.40 -18.01 -9.84
C PRO A 49 8.36 -17.51 -10.87
N PRO A 50 8.41 -17.99 -12.12
CA PRO A 50 7.38 -17.69 -13.11
C PRO A 50 6.00 -18.14 -12.63
N VAL A 51 5.01 -17.26 -12.79
CA VAL A 51 3.59 -17.51 -12.46
C VAL A 51 2.80 -17.60 -13.76
N THR A 52 2.07 -18.70 -13.93
CA THR A 52 1.22 -18.88 -15.11
C THR A 52 -0.08 -18.07 -14.97
N PRO A 53 -0.78 -17.75 -16.08
CA PRO A 53 -2.08 -17.06 -16.01
C PRO A 53 -3.14 -17.79 -15.16
N ASP A 54 -3.14 -19.13 -15.21
CA ASP A 54 -4.06 -19.95 -14.41
C ASP A 54 -3.76 -19.85 -12.91
N GLU A 55 -2.47 -19.87 -12.56
CA GLU A 55 -2.05 -19.70 -11.17
C GLU A 55 -2.32 -18.28 -10.68
N ALA A 56 -2.02 -17.27 -11.49
CA ALA A 56 -2.36 -15.88 -11.19
C ALA A 56 -3.86 -15.67 -10.95
N THR A 57 -4.72 -16.36 -11.71
CA THR A 57 -6.17 -16.33 -11.51
C THR A 57 -6.58 -16.93 -10.15
N ARG A 58 -5.91 -18.00 -9.70
CA ARG A 58 -6.13 -18.58 -8.37
C ARG A 58 -5.68 -17.62 -7.27
N LEU A 59 -4.51 -17.02 -7.41
CA LEU A 59 -3.98 -16.02 -6.46
C LEU A 59 -4.92 -14.81 -6.33
N VAL A 60 -5.48 -14.32 -7.45
CA VAL A 60 -6.52 -13.28 -7.44
C VAL A 60 -7.74 -13.71 -6.64
N ALA A 61 -8.26 -14.91 -6.91
CA ALA A 61 -9.45 -15.42 -6.24
C ALA A 61 -9.24 -15.66 -4.74
N GLU A 62 -8.04 -16.05 -4.32
CA GLU A 62 -7.68 -16.23 -2.91
C GLU A 62 -7.52 -14.90 -2.18
N ALA A 63 -6.80 -13.94 -2.78
CA ALA A 63 -6.62 -12.61 -2.23
C ALA A 63 -7.96 -11.87 -2.03
N GLY A 64 -8.94 -12.07 -2.92
CA GLY A 64 -10.28 -11.50 -2.80
C GLY A 64 -11.12 -12.07 -1.65
N LYS A 65 -10.70 -13.18 -1.01
CA LYS A 65 -11.45 -13.86 0.06
C LYS A 65 -10.91 -13.57 1.46
N VAL A 66 -9.90 -12.70 1.59
CA VAL A 66 -9.29 -12.41 2.89
C VAL A 66 -10.28 -11.68 3.80
N ARG A 67 -10.49 -12.22 5.00
CA ARG A 67 -11.41 -11.65 6.00
C ARG A 67 -10.95 -10.25 6.42
N GLY A 68 -11.89 -9.31 6.50
CA GLY A 68 -11.60 -7.93 6.90
C GLY A 68 -11.04 -7.06 5.75
N CYS A 69 -10.92 -7.63 4.55
CA CYS A 69 -10.55 -6.92 3.35
C CYS A 69 -11.77 -6.74 2.43
N GLN A 70 -11.80 -5.61 1.74
CA GLN A 70 -12.77 -5.33 0.69
C GLN A 70 -12.03 -5.24 -0.65
N PRO A 71 -12.61 -5.75 -1.75
CA PRO A 71 -12.03 -5.54 -3.07
C PRO A 71 -12.06 -4.05 -3.43
N VAL A 72 -11.03 -3.60 -4.12
CA VAL A 72 -10.97 -2.28 -4.78
C VAL A 72 -10.56 -2.47 -6.23
N ASP A 73 -10.82 -1.46 -7.06
CA ASP A 73 -10.39 -1.45 -8.46
C ASP A 73 -8.87 -1.69 -8.53
N PRO A 74 -8.36 -2.74 -9.20
CA PRO A 74 -6.93 -3.02 -9.30
C PRO A 74 -6.17 -1.99 -10.17
N HIS A 75 -6.88 -1.07 -10.82
CA HIS A 75 -6.35 -0.19 -11.87
C HIS A 75 -5.67 -1.01 -12.97
N ASP A 76 -4.64 -0.46 -13.62
CA ASP A 76 -3.85 -1.13 -14.65
C ASP A 76 -2.70 -1.99 -14.07
N PHE A 77 -2.85 -2.52 -12.85
CA PHE A 77 -1.80 -3.27 -12.16
C PHE A 77 -1.70 -4.73 -12.64
N GLY A 78 -1.41 -4.93 -13.93
CA GLY A 78 -1.19 -6.24 -14.53
C GLY A 78 -2.49 -6.97 -14.90
N SER A 79 -2.37 -8.21 -15.39
CA SER A 79 -3.52 -9.04 -15.80
C SER A 79 -3.19 -10.54 -15.75
N PRO A 80 -3.89 -11.35 -14.92
CA PRO A 80 -4.97 -10.96 -14.01
C PRO A 80 -4.45 -10.20 -12.78
N ALA A 81 -5.34 -9.43 -12.13
CA ALA A 81 -4.99 -8.57 -10.99
C ALA A 81 -6.11 -8.43 -9.95
N VAL A 82 -5.74 -7.99 -8.75
CA VAL A 82 -6.66 -7.71 -7.63
C VAL A 82 -6.14 -6.57 -6.75
N GLY A 83 -7.05 -5.66 -6.40
CA GLY A 83 -6.84 -4.66 -5.36
C GLY A 83 -7.62 -5.04 -4.10
N THR A 84 -7.01 -4.87 -2.92
CA THR A 84 -7.66 -5.11 -1.62
C THR A 84 -7.41 -3.96 -0.66
N LEU A 85 -8.45 -3.56 0.07
CA LEU A 85 -8.39 -2.62 1.19
C LEU A 85 -8.74 -3.37 2.48
N CYS A 86 -7.75 -3.61 3.32
CA CYS A 86 -7.87 -4.29 4.60
C CYS A 86 -7.85 -3.30 5.75
N ARG A 87 -8.75 -3.45 6.72
CA ARG A 87 -8.77 -2.62 7.94
C ARG A 87 -8.61 -3.49 9.18
N THR A 88 -7.75 -3.04 10.08
CA THR A 88 -7.59 -3.57 11.44
C THR A 88 -8.00 -2.49 12.45
N SER A 89 -7.86 -2.78 13.74
CA SER A 89 -8.07 -1.78 14.80
C SER A 89 -6.99 -0.70 14.83
N THR A 90 -5.84 -0.90 14.18
CA THR A 90 -4.69 0.00 14.23
C THR A 90 -4.21 0.48 12.88
N THR A 91 -4.56 -0.19 11.79
CA THR A 91 -4.07 0.12 10.44
C THR A 91 -5.13 -0.02 9.36
N THR A 92 -4.92 0.72 8.27
CA THR A 92 -5.57 0.48 6.98
C THR A 92 -4.48 0.19 5.95
N THR A 93 -4.62 -0.91 5.21
CA THR A 93 -3.66 -1.33 4.19
C THR A 93 -4.37 -1.49 2.86
N VAL A 94 -3.83 -0.85 1.82
CA VAL A 94 -4.19 -1.15 0.42
C VAL A 94 -3.11 -2.05 -0.15
N THR A 95 -3.49 -3.13 -0.83
CA THR A 95 -2.56 -4.02 -1.54
C THR A 95 -3.07 -4.34 -2.93
N TYR A 96 -2.21 -4.14 -3.92
CA TYR A 96 -2.38 -4.54 -5.31
C TYR A 96 -1.51 -5.74 -5.61
N ARG A 97 -2.06 -6.71 -6.35
CA ARG A 97 -1.33 -7.89 -6.81
C ARG A 97 -1.71 -8.17 -8.25
N GLY A 98 -0.75 -8.49 -9.09
CA GLY A 98 -1.03 -8.72 -10.50
C GLY A 98 0.10 -9.35 -11.28
N LEU A 99 -0.27 -9.98 -12.40
CA LEU A 99 0.66 -10.64 -13.32
C LEU A 99 1.14 -9.68 -14.40
N PHE A 100 2.46 -9.65 -14.62
CA PHE A 100 3.13 -8.88 -15.66
C PHE A 100 4.04 -9.82 -16.46
N GLY A 101 3.60 -10.22 -17.66
CA GLY A 101 4.25 -11.29 -18.40
C GLY A 101 4.10 -12.62 -17.65
N ASP A 102 5.19 -13.13 -17.08
CA ASP A 102 5.23 -14.29 -16.19
C ASP A 102 5.65 -13.93 -14.75
N ALA A 103 5.82 -12.64 -14.43
CA ALA A 103 6.20 -12.18 -13.10
C ALA A 103 4.96 -11.77 -12.28
N TRP A 104 4.86 -12.26 -11.05
CA TRP A 104 3.82 -11.85 -10.11
C TRP A 104 4.33 -10.77 -9.18
N LEU A 105 3.68 -9.61 -9.21
CA LEU A 105 4.05 -8.44 -8.42
C LEU A 105 3.03 -8.19 -7.33
N SER A 106 3.50 -7.75 -6.16
CA SER A 106 2.65 -7.29 -5.06
C SER A 106 3.16 -5.95 -4.54
N CYS A 107 2.24 -5.04 -4.31
CA CYS A 107 2.56 -3.68 -3.91
C CYS A 107 1.53 -3.18 -2.88
N SER A 108 1.98 -2.57 -1.79
CA SER A 108 1.08 -2.12 -0.71
C SER A 108 1.48 -0.81 -0.08
N ILE A 109 0.48 -0.07 0.41
CA ILE A 109 0.67 1.07 1.33
C ILE A 109 -0.16 0.80 2.57
N THR A 110 0.48 0.92 3.73
CA THR A 110 -0.15 0.82 5.05
C THR A 110 -0.10 2.18 5.72
N ALA A 111 -1.25 2.59 6.26
CA ALA A 111 -1.41 3.78 7.08
C ALA A 111 -1.91 3.39 8.48
N PRO A 112 -1.47 4.07 9.54
CA PRO A 112 -2.12 3.97 10.83
C PRO A 112 -3.56 4.49 10.74
N VAL A 113 -4.48 3.90 11.49
CA VAL A 113 -5.82 4.51 11.65
C VAL A 113 -5.68 5.78 12.50
N ALA A 114 -6.49 6.79 12.19
CA ALA A 114 -6.64 7.92 13.10
C ALA A 114 -7.06 7.41 14.48
N LYS A 115 -6.28 7.72 15.52
CA LYS A 115 -6.87 7.72 16.86
C LYS A 115 -7.98 8.77 16.84
N PRO A 116 -9.17 8.50 17.39
CA PRO A 116 -10.11 9.56 17.70
C PRO A 116 -9.35 10.61 18.49
N ALA A 117 -9.24 11.82 17.95
CA ALA A 117 -8.67 12.92 18.71
C ALA A 117 -9.52 13.05 19.97
N ASP A 118 -8.89 13.22 21.15
CA ASP A 118 -9.58 13.77 22.31
C ASP A 118 -10.21 15.10 21.84
N GLN A 119 -11.51 15.08 21.54
CA GLN A 119 -12.22 16.31 21.25
C GLN A 119 -12.26 17.10 22.56
N PRO A 120 -11.69 18.32 22.64
CA PRO A 120 -12.11 19.23 23.68
C PRO A 120 -13.61 19.46 23.50
N ALA A 121 -14.39 19.23 24.56
CA ALA A 121 -15.83 19.42 24.58
C ALA A 121 -16.19 20.77 23.94
N SER A 122 -16.98 20.75 22.88
CA SER A 122 -17.37 21.97 22.15
C SER A 122 -18.27 22.84 23.03
N GLY A 123 -17.68 23.84 23.66
CA GLY A 123 -18.36 24.96 24.28
C GLY A 123 -18.12 26.24 23.47
N ALA A 124 -19.23 26.82 22.99
CA ALA A 124 -19.40 28.20 22.55
C ALA A 124 -18.82 28.66 21.19
N ALA A 125 -19.63 29.49 20.53
CA ALA A 125 -19.48 30.06 19.21
C ALA A 125 -18.50 31.23 19.15
N SER A 126 -17.83 31.42 17.99
CA SER A 126 -17.79 32.71 17.28
C SER A 126 -17.08 32.61 15.92
N THR A 127 -17.52 33.52 15.06
CA THR A 127 -17.18 33.87 13.67
C THR A 127 -15.69 33.91 13.29
N ALA A 128 -15.33 33.46 12.08
CA ALA A 128 -14.80 34.32 10.98
C ALA A 128 -14.18 33.49 9.84
N THR A 129 -14.34 34.03 8.63
CA THR A 129 -13.80 33.67 7.33
C THR A 129 -12.26 33.53 7.29
N ALA A 130 -11.76 32.44 6.70
CA ALA A 130 -10.64 32.43 5.76
C ALA A 130 -10.48 31.03 5.15
N ALA A 131 -10.69 30.92 3.84
CA ALA A 131 -10.16 29.82 3.07
C ALA A 131 -8.64 29.96 3.03
N SER A 132 -7.93 29.11 3.76
CA SER A 132 -6.58 28.70 3.38
C SER A 132 -6.68 27.24 2.94
N GLU A 133 -6.06 26.92 1.82
CA GLU A 133 -5.67 25.55 1.48
C GLU A 133 -4.71 25.08 2.58
N ALA A 134 -5.27 24.60 3.70
CA ALA A 134 -4.53 23.83 4.65
C ALA A 134 -4.17 22.51 3.94
N ALA A 135 -2.88 22.35 3.64
CA ALA A 135 -2.34 21.03 3.35
C ALA A 135 -2.90 20.04 4.39
N PRO A 136 -3.47 18.91 3.97
CA PRO A 136 -4.08 17.98 4.91
C PRO A 136 -3.02 17.59 5.94
N THR A 137 -3.35 17.81 7.22
CA THR A 137 -2.52 17.38 8.35
C THR A 137 -2.06 15.96 8.12
N ALA A 138 -0.74 15.81 8.00
CA ALA A 138 -0.06 14.56 7.78
C ALA A 138 -0.51 13.53 8.84
N GLY A 139 -0.94 12.35 8.39
CA GLY A 139 -1.12 11.19 9.28
C GLY A 139 -2.45 10.43 9.20
N VAL A 140 -3.47 10.91 8.47
CA VAL A 140 -4.70 10.13 8.27
C VAL A 140 -5.21 10.27 6.84
N LEU A 141 -4.85 9.31 6.00
CA LEU A 141 -5.47 9.19 4.68
C LEU A 141 -6.86 8.54 4.84
N THR A 142 -7.88 9.16 4.22
CA THR A 142 -9.17 8.49 4.06
C THR A 142 -8.98 7.21 3.23
N GLY A 143 -9.89 6.24 3.36
CA GLY A 143 -9.80 5.00 2.58
C GLY A 143 -9.72 5.24 1.07
N LYS A 144 -10.43 6.26 0.55
CA LYS A 144 -10.33 6.66 -0.85
C LYS A 144 -8.95 7.25 -1.18
N ALA A 145 -8.48 8.22 -0.40
CA ALA A 145 -7.18 8.86 -0.63
C ALA A 145 -6.02 7.86 -0.57
N LEU A 146 -6.09 6.88 0.34
CA LEU A 146 -5.11 5.81 0.44
C LEU A 146 -5.17 4.89 -0.79
N THR A 147 -6.36 4.55 -1.29
CA THR A 147 -6.55 3.71 -2.47
C THR A 147 -5.99 4.39 -3.74
N ASP A 148 -6.32 5.67 -3.95
CA ASP A 148 -5.84 6.45 -5.09
C ASP A 148 -4.31 6.60 -5.07
N ARG A 149 -3.73 6.89 -3.90
CA ARG A 149 -2.27 7.02 -3.70
C ARG A 149 -1.57 5.69 -3.95
N ALA A 150 -2.09 4.60 -3.38
CA ALA A 150 -1.53 3.27 -3.57
C ALA A 150 -1.63 2.82 -5.03
N GLY A 151 -2.76 3.04 -5.71
CA GLY A 151 -2.94 2.67 -7.10
C GLY A 151 -1.93 3.35 -8.02
N SER A 152 -1.81 4.68 -7.89
CA SER A 152 -0.87 5.48 -8.68
C SER A 152 0.59 5.04 -8.45
N TRP A 153 0.99 4.85 -7.19
CA TRP A 153 2.34 4.44 -6.86
C TRP A 153 2.65 3.02 -7.35
N CYS A 154 1.74 2.07 -7.16
CA CYS A 154 1.95 0.69 -7.56
C CYS A 154 2.10 0.55 -9.07
N VAL A 155 1.26 1.24 -9.86
CA VAL A 155 1.42 1.27 -11.33
C VAL A 155 2.80 1.82 -11.71
N GLN A 156 3.25 2.92 -11.09
CA GLN A 156 4.57 3.48 -11.36
C GLN A 156 5.73 2.52 -11.03
N VAL A 157 5.63 1.80 -9.91
CA VAL A 157 6.63 0.78 -9.53
C VAL A 157 6.69 -0.32 -10.59
N ALA A 158 5.53 -0.86 -10.99
CA ALA A 158 5.46 -1.94 -11.98
C ALA A 158 5.99 -1.50 -13.35
N THR A 159 5.63 -0.31 -13.83
CA THR A 159 6.14 0.20 -15.12
C THR A 159 7.65 0.42 -15.11
N THR A 160 8.20 0.84 -13.97
CA THR A 160 9.65 1.03 -13.83
C THR A 160 10.40 -0.30 -13.80
N ALA A 161 9.82 -1.33 -13.18
CA ALA A 161 10.41 -2.66 -13.12
C ALA A 161 10.38 -3.41 -14.48
N ALA A 162 9.45 -3.04 -15.36
CA ALA A 162 9.28 -3.65 -16.68
C ALA A 162 10.05 -2.93 -17.82
N SER A 163 10.73 -1.82 -17.51
CA SER A 163 11.53 -1.01 -18.46
C SER A 163 13.01 -1.38 -18.39
#